data_AF-A0A976E4E5-F1
#
_entry.id   AF-A0A976E4E5-F1
#
_cell.length_a   1.000
_cell.length_b   1.000
_cell.length_c   1.000
_cell.angle_alpha   90.00
_cell.angle_beta   90.00
_cell.angle_gamma   90.00
#
_symmetry.space_group_name_H-M   'P 1'
#
loop_
_entity.id
_entity.type
_entity.pdbx_description
1 polymer ?
#
loop_
_entity_poly.entity_id
_entity_poly.type
_entity_poly.pdbx_seq_one_letter_code
_entity_poly.pdbx_strand_id
1 'polypeptide(L)'
;MAGISIARAAIIFIAIISSGLLTACSGLRIVDSQVAAFSKLDALPAASSWRFERLPSQQNLSDSQATRQFKLETMAAQELAKLGFKPQPETTGAAAKYSVQLSARFQRLDRGPFDPTFDAWYPYHQGWL
;
A
#
# COMPACT_ATOMS: atom_id res chain seq x y z
N MET A 1 -60.92 18.09 -12.93
CA MET A 1 -59.83 17.26 -13.50
C MET A 1 -58.43 17.86 -13.32
N ALA A 2 -58.23 19.19 -13.22
CA ALA A 2 -56.92 19.82 -13.02
C ALA A 2 -56.23 19.55 -11.67
N GLY A 3 -56.97 19.40 -10.56
CA GLY A 3 -56.39 19.21 -9.22
C GLY A 3 -55.66 17.87 -9.01
N ILE A 4 -56.09 16.81 -9.71
CA ILE A 4 -55.47 15.48 -9.65
C ILE A 4 -54.10 15.50 -10.35
N SER A 5 -53.94 16.31 -11.40
CA SER A 5 -52.68 16.49 -12.14
C SER A 5 -51.63 17.25 -11.32
N ILE A 6 -52.05 18.25 -10.53
CA ILE A 6 -51.16 19.02 -9.65
C ILE A 6 -50.70 18.17 -8.46
N ALA A 7 -51.61 17.40 -7.86
CA ALA A 7 -51.27 16.49 -6.75
C ALA A 7 -50.27 15.39 -7.19
N ARG A 8 -50.43 14.85 -8.40
CA ARG A 8 -49.48 13.90 -8.99
C ARG A 8 -48.11 14.52 -9.25
N ALA A 9 -48.06 15.74 -9.79
CA ALA A 9 -46.80 16.45 -10.01
C ALA A 9 -46.06 16.74 -8.70
N ALA A 10 -46.78 17.12 -7.64
CA ALA A 10 -46.19 17.35 -6.32
C ALA A 10 -45.60 16.07 -5.70
N ILE A 11 -46.30 14.94 -5.79
CA ILE A 11 -45.80 13.64 -5.28
C ILE A 11 -44.54 13.21 -6.03
N ILE A 12 -44.52 13.34 -7.36
CA ILE A 12 -43.35 13.00 -8.18
C ILE A 12 -42.16 13.89 -7.81
N PHE A 13 -42.39 15.20 -7.63
CA PHE A 13 -41.33 16.14 -7.27
C PHE A 13 -40.73 15.83 -5.89
N ILE A 14 -41.56 15.51 -4.89
CA ILE A 14 -41.12 15.12 -3.55
C ILE A 14 -40.34 13.79 -3.59
N ALA A 15 -40.78 12.81 -4.37
CA ALA A 15 -40.09 11.53 -4.52
C ALA A 15 -38.69 11.69 -5.15
N ILE A 16 -38.56 12.57 -6.15
CA ILE A 16 -37.27 12.87 -6.80
C ILE A 16 -36.32 13.55 -5.82
N ILE A 17 -36.79 14.58 -5.10
CA ILE A 17 -35.99 15.29 -4.09
C ILE A 17 -35.52 14.33 -2.99
N SER A 18 -36.41 13.48 -2.49
CA SER A 18 -36.10 12.54 -1.42
C SER A 18 -35.04 11.54 -1.85
N SER A 19 -35.14 11.01 -3.06
CA SER A 19 -34.15 10.06 -3.60
C SER A 19 -32.77 10.70 -3.75
N GLY A 20 -32.69 11.96 -4.18
CA GLY A 20 -31.41 12.69 -4.31
C GLY A 20 -30.74 13.00 -2.97
N LEU A 21 -31.53 13.30 -1.93
CA LEU A 21 -31.03 13.54 -0.58
C LEU A 21 -30.45 12.28 0.07
N LEU A 22 -31.02 11.10 -0.21
CA LEU A 22 -30.50 9.83 0.32
C LEU A 22 -29.15 9.44 -0.30
N THR A 23 -28.96 9.62 -1.62
CA THR A 23 -27.66 9.35 -2.27
C THR A 23 -26.57 10.32 -1.82
N ALA A 24 -26.92 11.56 -1.47
CA ALA A 24 -25.97 12.52 -0.91
C ALA A 24 -25.39 12.07 0.45
N CYS A 25 -26.14 11.29 1.23
CA CYS A 25 -25.69 10.77 2.52
C CYS A 25 -24.85 9.47 2.43
N SER A 26 -24.72 8.83 1.26
CA SER A 26 -23.96 7.58 1.10
C SER A 26 -22.61 7.76 0.38
N GLY A 27 -22.10 9.00 0.29
CA GLY A 27 -20.83 9.29 -0.37
C GLY A 27 -19.66 8.55 0.28
N LEU A 28 -18.87 7.81 -0.51
CA LEU A 28 -17.64 7.18 -0.05
C LEU A 28 -16.57 8.25 0.16
N ARG A 29 -16.10 8.40 1.40
CA ARG A 29 -14.93 9.23 1.71
C ARG A 29 -13.68 8.35 1.73
N ILE A 30 -12.85 8.47 0.70
CA ILE A 30 -11.50 7.91 0.73
C ILE A 30 -10.67 8.77 1.69
N VAL A 31 -10.15 8.16 2.75
CA VAL A 31 -9.21 8.80 3.68
C VAL A 31 -7.85 8.16 3.48
N ASP A 32 -7.01 8.79 2.67
CA ASP A 32 -5.62 8.38 2.50
C ASP A 32 -4.84 8.67 3.78
N SER A 33 -4.44 7.61 4.49
CA SER A 33 -3.60 7.71 5.69
C SER A 33 -2.13 7.62 5.30
N GLN A 34 -1.46 8.76 5.19
CA GLN A 34 0.00 8.80 5.04
C GLN A 34 0.66 8.69 6.42
N VAL A 35 1.14 7.51 6.78
CA VAL A 35 1.89 7.28 8.02
C VAL A 35 3.38 7.50 7.73
N ALA A 36 3.92 8.66 8.13
CA ALA A 36 5.34 8.94 8.10
C ALA A 36 5.97 8.67 9.48
N ALA A 37 7.01 7.83 9.53
CA ALA A 37 7.80 7.61 10.73
C ALA A 37 9.16 8.30 10.57
N PHE A 38 9.41 9.33 11.37
CA PHE A 38 10.70 10.01 11.42
C PHE A 38 11.53 9.43 12.56
N SER A 39 12.79 9.09 12.25
CA SER A 39 13.74 8.65 13.25
C SER A 39 14.14 9.81 14.16
N LYS A 40 14.11 9.61 15.48
CA LYS A 40 14.63 10.57 16.47
C LYS A 40 16.11 10.32 16.81
N LEU A 41 16.85 9.70 15.90
CA LEU A 41 18.27 9.41 16.08
C LEU A 41 19.07 10.71 15.94
N ASP A 42 19.59 11.23 17.06
CA ASP A 42 20.44 12.43 17.08
C ASP A 42 21.80 12.21 16.40
N ALA A 43 22.31 10.98 16.42
CA ALA A 43 23.54 10.58 15.73
C ALA A 43 23.44 9.14 15.23
N LEU A 44 24.17 8.81 14.15
CA LEU A 44 24.26 7.42 13.70
C LEU A 44 24.92 6.56 14.79
N PRO A 45 24.37 5.37 15.10
CA PRO A 45 24.98 4.46 16.04
C PRO A 45 26.34 3.99 15.52
N ALA A 46 27.27 3.71 16.44
CA ALA A 46 28.56 3.13 16.07
C ALA A 46 28.35 1.81 15.30
N ALA A 47 29.08 1.67 14.19
CA ALA A 47 29.04 0.50 13.35
C ALA A 47 29.31 -0.77 14.17
N SER A 48 28.43 -1.75 14.08
CA SER A 48 28.50 -2.99 14.86
C SER A 48 27.99 -4.20 14.08
N SER A 49 27.82 -5.32 14.78
CA SER A 49 27.25 -6.55 14.21
C SER A 49 25.76 -6.39 13.94
N TRP A 50 25.31 -6.84 12.78
CA TRP A 50 23.90 -6.77 12.38
C TRP A 50 23.44 -8.08 11.73
N ARG A 51 22.14 -8.34 11.75
CA ARG A 51 21.52 -9.44 11.00
C ARG A 51 20.21 -9.01 10.36
N PHE A 52 19.83 -9.65 9.25
CA PHE A 52 18.48 -9.49 8.72
C PHE A 52 17.48 -10.31 9.53
N GLU A 53 16.34 -9.70 9.81
CA GLU A 53 15.20 -10.37 10.43
C GLU A 53 14.05 -10.45 9.43
N ARG A 54 13.55 -11.68 9.21
CA ARG A 54 12.42 -11.97 8.33
C ARG A 54 11.21 -12.41 9.14
N LEU A 55 10.13 -11.65 9.05
CA LEU A 55 8.86 -12.00 9.69
C LEU A 55 8.26 -13.29 9.11
N PRO A 56 7.42 -14.01 9.87
CA PRO A 56 6.72 -15.20 9.36
C PRO A 56 5.93 -14.95 8.08
N SER A 57 5.29 -13.77 7.94
CA SER A 57 4.58 -13.38 6.72
C SER A 57 5.50 -13.18 5.51
N GLN A 58 6.80 -12.94 5.73
CA GLN A 58 7.81 -12.83 4.67
C GLN A 58 8.48 -14.17 4.36
N GLN A 59 8.26 -15.21 5.17
CA GLN A 59 8.81 -16.54 4.93
C GLN A 59 7.92 -17.33 3.94
N ASN A 60 6.63 -17.02 3.88
CA ASN A 60 5.64 -17.66 3.00
C ASN A 60 5.43 -16.89 1.67
N LEU A 61 6.49 -16.31 1.12
CA LEU A 61 6.45 -15.56 -0.14
C LEU A 61 6.50 -16.51 -1.35
N SER A 62 5.82 -16.16 -2.44
CA SER A 62 6.01 -16.85 -3.73
C SER A 62 7.44 -16.65 -4.26
N ASP A 63 7.94 -17.52 -5.15
CA ASP A 63 9.32 -17.43 -5.68
C ASP A 63 9.67 -16.05 -6.25
N SER A 64 8.72 -15.45 -6.98
CA SER A 64 8.87 -14.10 -7.54
C SER A 64 8.95 -13.00 -6.47
N GLN A 65 8.25 -13.17 -5.34
CA GLN A 65 8.29 -12.26 -4.20
C GLN A 65 9.58 -12.46 -3.39
N ALA A 66 10.00 -13.70 -3.18
CA ALA A 66 11.25 -14.04 -2.49
C ALA A 66 12.48 -13.47 -3.24
N THR A 67 12.48 -13.57 -4.58
CA THR A 67 13.52 -12.98 -5.43
C THR A 67 13.60 -11.45 -5.27
N ARG A 68 12.45 -10.77 -5.22
CA ARG A 68 12.40 -9.32 -5.01
C ARG A 68 12.90 -8.94 -3.61
N GLN A 69 12.48 -9.68 -2.58
CA GLN A 69 12.95 -9.47 -1.21
C GLN A 69 14.47 -9.62 -1.11
N PHE A 70 15.04 -10.66 -1.73
CA PHE A 70 16.48 -10.88 -1.76
C PHE A 70 17.26 -9.73 -2.41
N LYS A 71 16.74 -9.17 -3.52
CA LYS A 71 17.35 -8.00 -4.17
C LYS A 71 17.38 -6.79 -3.24
N LEU A 72 16.28 -6.51 -2.52
CA LEU A 72 16.21 -5.42 -1.56
C LEU A 72 17.21 -5.58 -0.42
N GLU A 73 17.28 -6.79 0.14
CA GLU A 73 18.24 -7.11 1.21
C GLU A 73 19.70 -7.00 0.73
N THR A 74 19.98 -7.37 -0.52
CA THR A 74 21.32 -7.22 -1.12
C THR A 74 21.73 -5.75 -1.21
N MET A 75 20.83 -4.88 -1.66
CA MET A 75 21.08 -3.43 -1.73
C MET A 75 21.31 -2.83 -0.34
N ALA A 76 20.47 -3.22 0.64
CA ALA A 76 20.62 -2.75 2.01
C ALA A 76 21.94 -3.22 2.64
N ALA A 77 22.35 -4.47 2.39
CA ALA A 77 23.62 -4.99 2.88
C ALA A 77 24.82 -4.23 2.32
N GLN A 78 24.77 -3.80 1.04
CA GLN A 78 25.82 -2.98 0.43
C GLN A 78 25.96 -1.62 1.13
N GLU A 79 24.85 -0.94 1.45
CA GLU A 79 24.89 0.34 2.15
C GLU A 79 25.38 0.19 3.59
N LEU A 80 24.93 -0.85 4.30
CA LEU A 80 25.42 -1.15 5.65
C LEU A 80 26.93 -1.43 5.66
N ALA A 81 27.44 -2.13 4.65
CA ALA A 81 28.87 -2.39 4.51
C ALA A 81 29.68 -1.09 4.30
N LYS A 82 29.17 -0.12 3.53
CA LYS A 82 29.82 1.20 3.36
C LYS A 82 29.91 1.97 4.67
N LEU A 83 28.95 1.77 5.57
CA LEU A 83 28.92 2.35 6.92
C LEU A 83 29.76 1.55 7.94
N GLY A 84 30.45 0.49 7.52
CA GLY A 84 31.33 -0.33 8.36
C GLY A 84 30.60 -1.36 9.23
N PHE A 85 29.29 -1.56 9.03
CA PHE A 85 28.52 -2.57 9.75
C PHE A 85 28.90 -3.99 9.27
N LYS A 86 29.07 -4.91 10.22
CA LYS A 86 29.51 -6.29 9.93
C LYS A 86 28.35 -7.28 10.00
N PRO A 87 28.07 -8.06 8.94
CA PRO A 87 27.00 -9.06 8.98
C PRO A 87 27.36 -10.17 9.99
N GLN A 88 26.37 -10.56 10.78
CA GLN A 88 26.45 -11.60 11.79
C GLN A 88 25.33 -12.62 11.53
N PRO A 89 25.56 -13.57 10.60
CA PRO A 89 24.58 -14.58 10.28
C PRO A 89 24.37 -15.52 11.47
N GLU A 90 23.16 -16.08 11.57
CA GLU A 90 22.76 -17.00 12.65
C GLU A 90 23.72 -18.19 12.81
N THR A 91 24.34 -18.64 11.70
CA THR A 91 25.33 -19.72 11.66
C THR A 91 26.58 -19.47 12.50
N THR A 92 26.84 -18.23 12.91
CA THR A 92 28.01 -17.87 13.73
C THR A 92 27.78 -18.11 15.23
N GLY A 93 26.54 -18.41 15.66
CA GLY A 93 26.20 -18.69 17.07
C GLY A 93 26.24 -17.47 18.02
N ALA A 94 26.77 -16.34 17.57
CA ALA A 94 26.80 -15.09 18.34
C ALA A 94 25.64 -14.15 17.97
N ALA A 95 25.06 -13.50 18.97
CA ALA A 95 23.96 -12.56 18.78
C ALA A 95 24.44 -11.26 18.10
N ALA A 96 23.78 -10.88 17.00
CA ALA A 96 23.96 -9.56 16.40
C ALA A 96 23.48 -8.45 17.35
N LYS A 97 24.21 -7.33 17.41
CA LYS A 97 23.86 -6.13 18.18
C LYS A 97 22.64 -5.43 17.60
N TYR A 98 22.45 -5.48 16.29
CA TYR A 98 21.32 -4.89 15.60
C TYR A 98 20.55 -5.92 14.78
N SER A 99 19.23 -5.78 14.78
CA SER A 99 18.32 -6.44 13.83
C SER A 99 17.91 -5.42 12.77
N VAL A 100 17.96 -5.84 11.51
CA VAL A 100 17.52 -5.04 10.37
C VAL A 100 16.35 -5.75 9.71
N GLN A 101 15.20 -5.10 9.69
CA GLN A 101 14.01 -5.59 9.01
C GLN A 101 13.74 -4.74 7.76
N LEU A 102 13.64 -5.39 6.61
CA LEU A 102 13.27 -4.74 5.36
C LEU A 102 11.91 -5.25 4.88
N SER A 103 11.02 -4.32 4.55
CA SER A 103 9.74 -4.63 3.94
C SER A 103 9.47 -3.68 2.80
N ALA A 104 9.10 -4.22 1.64
CA ALA A 104 8.53 -3.45 0.55
C ALA A 104 7.05 -3.82 0.39
N ARG A 105 6.20 -2.81 0.27
CA ARG A 105 4.79 -2.97 -0.08
C ARG A 105 4.60 -2.53 -1.51
N PHE A 106 4.02 -3.41 -2.31
CA PHE A 106 3.65 -3.11 -3.68
C PHE A 106 2.13 -3.19 -3.77
N GLN A 107 1.51 -2.10 -4.20
CA GLN A 107 0.10 -2.07 -4.53
C GLN A 107 0.00 -2.09 -6.05
N ARG A 108 -0.57 -3.18 -6.60
CA ARG A 108 -1.07 -3.09 -7.97
C ARG A 108 -2.35 -2.28 -7.91
N LEU A 109 -2.35 -1.16 -8.61
CA LEU A 109 -3.56 -0.42 -8.90
C LEU A 109 -4.17 -1.08 -10.13
N ASP A 110 -5.24 -1.85 -9.93
CA ASP A 110 -6.03 -2.37 -11.04
C ASP A 110 -6.88 -1.20 -11.55
N ARG A 111 -6.41 -0.55 -12.62
CA ARG A 111 -7.08 0.64 -13.17
C ARG A 111 -8.23 0.18 -14.05
N GLY A 112 -9.44 0.40 -13.55
CA GLY A 112 -10.66 0.15 -14.32
C GLY A 112 -10.86 1.18 -15.43
N PRO A 113 -11.76 0.90 -16.40
CA PRO A 113 -12.06 1.78 -17.53
C PRO A 113 -12.55 3.19 -17.14
N PHE A 114 -12.97 3.38 -15.89
CA PHE A 114 -13.51 4.63 -15.37
C PHE A 114 -12.49 5.43 -14.54
N ASP A 115 -11.23 5.00 -14.43
CA ASP A 115 -10.16 5.78 -13.81
C ASP A 115 -9.85 7.00 -14.70
N PRO A 116 -9.86 8.24 -14.19
CA PRO A 116 -9.62 9.45 -15.00
C PRO A 116 -8.21 9.53 -15.60
N THR A 117 -7.28 8.70 -15.13
CA THR A 117 -5.92 8.54 -15.69
C THR A 117 -5.77 7.28 -16.54
N PHE A 118 -6.88 6.64 -16.91
CA PHE A 118 -6.94 5.51 -17.83
C PHE A 118 -6.64 6.01 -19.25
N ASP A 119 -5.42 5.74 -19.73
CA ASP A 119 -5.02 6.07 -21.09
C ASP A 119 -5.45 4.95 -22.04
N ALA A 120 -6.47 5.21 -22.86
CA ALA A 120 -7.15 4.22 -23.69
C ALA A 120 -6.30 3.62 -24.84
N TRP A 121 -5.06 4.10 -25.01
CA TRP A 121 -4.18 3.75 -26.13
C TRP A 121 -3.23 2.56 -25.88
N TYR A 122 -3.29 1.91 -24.71
CA TYR A 122 -2.48 0.71 -24.42
C TYR A 122 -3.34 -0.57 -24.36
N PRO A 123 -3.40 -1.38 -25.43
CA PRO A 123 -4.38 -2.47 -25.56
C PRO A 123 -4.07 -3.75 -24.75
N TYR A 124 -2.94 -3.84 -24.05
CA TYR A 124 -2.39 -5.14 -23.61
C TYR A 124 -2.30 -5.37 -22.09
N HIS A 125 -3.14 -4.72 -21.27
CA HIS A 125 -3.14 -4.96 -19.81
C HIS A 125 -4.37 -5.70 -19.27
N GLN A 126 -5.18 -6.34 -20.13
CA GLN A 126 -6.23 -7.26 -19.65
C GLN A 126 -5.66 -8.68 -19.47
N GLY A 127 -5.05 -8.92 -18.32
CA GLY A 127 -4.53 -10.23 -17.92
C GLY A 127 -5.08 -10.69 -16.57
N TRP A 128 -6.32 -11.19 -16.58
CA TRP A 128 -6.81 -12.15 -15.60
C TRP A 128 -7.27 -13.41 -16.34
N LEU A 129 -6.31 -14.27 -16.68
CA LEU A 129 -6.30 -15.75 -16.69
C LEU A 129 -4.97 -16.24 -17.30
#